data_AF-A0ABD0M549-F1
#
_entry.id   AF-A0ABD0M549-F1
#
_cell.length_a   1.000
_cell.length_b   1.000
_cell.length_c   1.000
_cell.angle_alpha   90.00
_cell.angle_beta   90.00
_cell.angle_gamma   90.00
#
_symmetry.space_group_name_H-M   'P 1'
#
loop_
_entity.id
_entity.type
_entity.pdbx_description
1 polymer ?
#
loop_
_entity_poly.entity_id
_entity_poly.type
_entity_poly.pdbx_seq_one_letter_code
_entity_poly.pdbx_strand_id
1 'polypeptide(L)'
;SQFTLSETVMTSIEDQFPHTFNTPLKRVLERACVCIVAFLLGIPMVIGSGQYLLDLIDGAELGYPVLFVGLMELVVVVALYGYDNFAEDIRCMVGFRPPFYFKLCWGFISPVLLVGVIVFKAYQHTPQEVPWADLIYWLAVGFPVFLVPGWWFYYTCTNSKMTAYTPAWRDRRLTSQDKSSTDDIEMDLTSNGKTQMFDDSPDFGPKLTTDPVIEVTPSMEVRMPAEGHTNEGFDREGEDIQLRM
;
A
#
# COMPACT_ATOMS: atom_id res chain seq x y z
N SER A 1 -12.19 11.14 17.02
CA SER A 1 -12.26 10.69 15.61
C SER A 1 -11.97 11.80 14.62
N GLN A 2 -12.33 13.07 14.88
CA GLN A 2 -12.18 14.17 13.90
C GLN A 2 -10.78 14.31 13.30
N PHE A 3 -9.72 14.25 14.12
CA PHE A 3 -8.33 14.33 13.65
C PHE A 3 -8.03 13.24 12.60
N THR A 4 -8.35 11.99 12.90
CA THR A 4 -8.15 10.84 12.01
C THR A 4 -8.91 10.99 10.69
N LEU A 5 -10.17 11.45 10.73
CA LEU A 5 -10.96 11.65 9.52
C LEU A 5 -10.37 12.77 8.65
N SER A 6 -10.02 13.91 9.25
CA SER A 6 -9.41 15.01 8.50
C SER A 6 -8.05 14.66 7.92
N GLU A 7 -7.22 13.93 8.68
CA GLU A 7 -5.91 13.45 8.24
C GLU A 7 -6.07 12.48 7.07
N THR A 8 -7.02 11.55 7.15
CA THR A 8 -7.27 10.59 6.06
C THR A 8 -7.65 11.30 4.75
N VAL A 9 -8.50 12.33 4.81
CA VAL A 9 -8.87 13.11 3.62
C VAL A 9 -7.66 13.87 3.06
N MET A 10 -6.90 14.56 3.91
CA MET A 10 -5.71 15.30 3.50
C MET A 10 -4.67 14.38 2.86
N THR A 11 -4.34 13.27 3.52
CA THR A 11 -3.39 12.29 2.99
C THR A 11 -3.88 11.68 1.68
N SER A 12 -5.18 11.39 1.54
CA SER A 12 -5.73 10.87 0.27
C SER A 12 -5.53 11.86 -0.90
N ILE A 13 -5.63 13.16 -0.63
CA ILE A 13 -5.40 14.22 -1.63
C ILE A 13 -3.90 14.34 -1.94
N GLU A 14 -3.06 14.34 -0.92
CA GLU A 14 -1.60 14.40 -1.05
C GLU A 14 -1.05 13.19 -1.83
N ASP A 15 -1.59 11.98 -1.60
CA ASP A 15 -1.22 10.74 -2.28
C ASP A 15 -1.60 10.74 -3.77
N GLN A 16 -2.73 11.36 -4.13
CA GLN A 16 -3.19 11.40 -5.52
C GLN A 16 -2.42 12.40 -6.38
N PHE A 17 -1.88 13.48 -5.78
CA PHE A 17 -1.16 14.54 -6.50
C PHE A 17 0.20 14.90 -5.86
N PRO A 18 1.16 13.94 -5.82
CA PRO A 18 2.43 14.13 -5.14
C PRO A 18 3.28 15.27 -5.74
N HIS A 19 3.15 15.51 -7.05
CA HIS A 19 3.87 16.58 -7.74
C HIS A 19 3.25 17.98 -7.49
N THR A 20 1.96 18.06 -7.20
CA THR A 20 1.27 19.34 -7.01
C THR A 20 1.58 19.93 -5.63
N PHE A 21 1.63 19.11 -4.57
CA PHE A 21 1.80 19.51 -3.17
C PHE A 21 3.25 19.42 -2.65
N ASN A 22 4.21 19.60 -3.55
CA ASN A 22 5.65 19.53 -3.26
C ASN A 22 6.20 20.72 -2.44
N THR A 23 5.46 21.81 -2.28
CA THR A 23 5.88 22.96 -1.47
C THR A 23 5.04 23.11 -0.19
N PRO A 24 5.64 23.55 0.94
CA PRO A 24 4.95 23.63 2.23
C PRO A 24 3.75 24.59 2.18
N LEU A 25 3.84 25.68 1.42
CA LEU A 25 2.76 26.66 1.28
C LEU A 25 1.52 26.08 0.58
N LYS A 26 1.69 25.18 -0.40
CA LYS A 26 0.57 24.52 -1.08
C LYS A 26 -0.14 23.51 -0.17
N ARG A 27 0.59 22.79 0.68
CA ARG A 27 0.01 21.89 1.69
C ARG A 27 -0.82 22.67 2.71
N VAL A 28 -0.34 23.83 3.17
CA VAL A 28 -1.11 24.70 4.07
C VAL A 28 -2.39 25.18 3.39
N LEU A 29 -2.32 25.57 2.11
CA LEU A 29 -3.47 26.02 1.34
C LEU A 29 -4.51 24.90 1.14
N GLU A 30 -4.07 23.68 0.84
CA GLU A 30 -4.94 22.51 0.70
C GLU A 30 -5.72 22.25 2.00
N ARG A 31 -5.04 22.23 3.14
CA ARG A 31 -5.66 22.04 4.45
C ARG A 31 -6.68 23.12 4.78
N ALA A 32 -6.34 24.38 4.48
CA ALA A 32 -7.27 25.51 4.64
C ALA A 32 -8.49 25.35 3.73
N CYS A 33 -8.30 24.90 2.49
CA CYS A 33 -9.38 24.63 1.54
C CYS A 33 -10.34 23.56 2.06
N VAL A 34 -9.82 22.41 2.52
CA VAL A 34 -10.63 21.33 3.10
C VAL A 34 -11.44 21.83 4.29
N CYS A 35 -10.84 22.64 5.16
CA CYS A 35 -11.53 23.23 6.32
C CYS A 35 -12.66 24.19 5.90
N ILE A 36 -12.41 25.06 4.91
CA ILE A 36 -13.43 25.99 4.38
C ILE A 36 -14.59 25.21 3.75
N VAL A 37 -14.31 24.18 2.94
CA VAL A 37 -15.34 23.35 2.32
C VAL A 37 -16.16 22.62 3.39
N ALA A 38 -15.52 22.02 4.38
CA ALA A 38 -16.20 21.35 5.49
C ALA A 38 -17.08 22.34 6.30
N PHE A 39 -16.60 23.56 6.53
CA PHE A 39 -17.38 24.60 7.18
C PHE A 39 -18.62 24.98 6.37
N LEU A 40 -18.48 25.20 5.06
CA LEU A 40 -19.59 25.52 4.17
C LEU A 40 -20.64 24.41 4.10
N LEU A 41 -20.20 23.14 4.07
CA LEU A 41 -21.10 21.98 4.11
C LEU A 41 -21.78 21.79 5.48
N GLY A 42 -21.15 22.28 6.56
CA GLY A 42 -21.72 22.25 7.91
C GLY A 42 -22.82 23.28 8.15
N ILE A 43 -22.81 24.43 7.46
CA ILE A 43 -23.82 25.50 7.60
C ILE A 43 -25.28 24.99 7.53
N PRO A 44 -25.70 24.22 6.50
CA PRO A 44 -27.08 23.75 6.40
C PRO A 44 -27.51 22.83 7.56
N MET A 45 -26.57 22.15 8.22
CA MET A 45 -26.86 21.25 9.35
C MET A 45 -27.12 21.99 10.67
N VAL A 46 -26.70 23.25 10.80
CA VAL A 46 -26.84 24.04 12.04
C VAL A 46 -28.10 24.92 12.03
N ILE A 47 -28.82 24.99 10.91
CA ILE A 47 -30.10 25.71 10.80
C ILE A 47 -31.16 25.02 11.68
N GLY A 48 -32.24 25.71 12.07
CA GLY A 48 -33.26 25.19 13.00
C GLY A 48 -33.94 23.86 12.61
N SER A 49 -33.88 23.46 11.33
CA SER A 49 -34.35 22.16 10.83
C SER A 49 -33.22 21.20 10.42
N GLY A 50 -31.96 21.54 10.71
CA GLY A 50 -30.77 20.86 10.23
C GLY A 50 -30.55 19.47 10.84
N GLN A 51 -31.09 19.21 12.04
CA GLN A 51 -31.02 17.87 12.67
C GLN A 51 -31.64 16.77 11.78
N TYR A 52 -32.75 17.06 11.10
CA TYR A 52 -33.39 16.11 10.19
C TYR A 52 -32.51 15.81 8.97
N LEU A 53 -31.79 16.82 8.48
CA LEU A 53 -30.86 16.66 7.38
C LEU A 53 -29.62 15.86 7.81
N LEU A 54 -29.14 16.08 9.03
CA LEU A 54 -28.03 15.32 9.61
C LEU A 54 -28.40 13.84 9.74
N ASP A 55 -29.55 13.53 10.34
CA ASP A 55 -30.01 12.15 10.50
C ASP A 55 -30.22 11.46 9.15
N LEU A 56 -30.73 12.18 8.15
CA LEU A 56 -30.92 11.66 6.79
C LEU A 56 -29.59 11.27 6.13
N ILE A 57 -28.59 12.14 6.21
CA ILE A 57 -27.27 11.93 5.58
C ILE A 57 -26.49 10.84 6.35
N ASP A 58 -26.50 10.87 7.68
CA ASP A 58 -25.83 9.86 8.50
C ASP A 58 -26.41 8.46 8.24
N GLY A 59 -27.74 8.36 8.15
CA GLY A 59 -28.43 7.13 7.78
C GLY A 59 -28.16 6.66 6.34
N ALA A 60 -27.85 7.58 5.43
CA ALA A 60 -27.48 7.28 4.04
C ALA A 60 -26.04 6.73 3.94
N GLU A 61 -25.07 7.43 4.54
CA GLU A 61 -23.64 7.13 4.40
C GLU A 61 -23.19 5.94 5.25
N LEU A 62 -23.71 5.80 6.48
CA LEU A 62 -23.43 4.65 7.36
C LEU A 62 -24.27 3.40 7.04
N GLY A 63 -25.12 3.49 6.01
CA GLY A 63 -26.00 2.41 5.57
C GLY A 63 -25.37 1.57 4.46
N TYR A 64 -25.90 1.72 3.25
CA TYR A 64 -25.51 0.92 2.10
C TYR A 64 -24.10 1.19 1.55
N PRO A 65 -23.63 2.45 1.44
CA PRO A 65 -22.34 2.76 0.82
C PRO A 65 -21.16 2.07 1.53
N VAL A 66 -21.04 2.23 2.85
CA VAL A 66 -19.94 1.64 3.61
C VAL A 66 -19.94 0.11 3.55
N LEU A 67 -21.12 -0.52 3.57
CA LEU A 67 -21.25 -1.97 3.45
C LEU A 67 -20.86 -2.46 2.06
N PHE A 68 -21.25 -1.73 1.01
CA PHE A 68 -20.90 -2.05 -0.36
C PHE A 68 -19.39 -1.89 -0.62
N VAL A 69 -18.79 -0.79 -0.16
CA VAL A 69 -17.35 -0.55 -0.26
C VAL A 69 -16.57 -1.64 0.47
N GLY A 70 -16.97 -1.99 1.69
CA GLY A 70 -16.33 -3.08 2.44
C GLY A 70 -16.46 -4.45 1.75
N LEU A 71 -17.60 -4.74 1.13
CA LEU A 71 -17.78 -5.98 0.36
C LEU A 71 -16.84 -6.01 -0.84
N MET A 72 -16.75 -4.92 -1.59
CA MET A 72 -15.85 -4.81 -2.74
C MET A 72 -14.38 -4.92 -2.32
N GLU A 73 -13.98 -4.28 -1.24
CA GLU A 73 -12.63 -4.36 -0.70
C GLU A 73 -12.24 -5.81 -0.36
N LEU A 74 -13.14 -6.55 0.31
CA LEU A 74 -12.91 -7.97 0.61
C LEU A 74 -12.83 -8.84 -0.65
N VAL A 75 -13.71 -8.61 -1.64
CA VAL A 75 -13.68 -9.35 -2.91
C VAL A 75 -12.36 -9.07 -3.65
N VAL A 76 -11.91 -7.81 -3.67
CA VAL A 76 -10.62 -7.44 -4.29
C VAL A 76 -9.47 -8.13 -3.58
N VAL A 77 -9.42 -8.12 -2.24
CA VAL A 77 -8.34 -8.74 -1.48
C VAL A 77 -8.34 -10.27 -1.62
N VAL A 78 -9.49 -10.92 -1.48
CA VAL A 78 -9.56 -12.39 -1.45
C VAL A 78 -9.52 -12.99 -2.86
N ALA A 79 -10.24 -12.41 -3.83
CA ALA A 79 -10.42 -12.99 -5.16
C ALA A 79 -9.44 -12.45 -6.21
N LEU A 80 -9.17 -11.14 -6.23
CA LEU A 80 -8.25 -10.56 -7.21
C LEU A 80 -6.79 -10.62 -6.75
N TYR A 81 -6.51 -10.20 -5.52
CA TYR A 81 -5.16 -10.24 -4.97
C TYR A 81 -4.77 -11.65 -4.51
N GLY A 82 -5.71 -12.39 -3.92
CA GLY A 82 -5.50 -13.77 -3.46
C GLY A 82 -4.97 -13.83 -2.03
N TYR A 83 -5.62 -14.62 -1.18
CA TYR A 83 -5.26 -14.72 0.24
C TYR A 83 -3.80 -15.12 0.48
N ASP A 84 -3.27 -16.08 -0.29
CA ASP A 84 -1.92 -16.58 -0.05
C ASP A 84 -0.84 -15.55 -0.39
N ASN A 85 -1.13 -14.61 -1.30
CA ASN A 85 -0.26 -13.47 -1.59
C ASN A 85 -0.29 -12.48 -0.41
N PHE A 86 -1.48 -12.18 0.10
CA PHE A 86 -1.65 -11.28 1.23
C PHE A 86 -1.00 -11.82 2.51
N ALA A 87 -1.09 -13.13 2.75
CA ALA A 87 -0.44 -13.77 3.88
C ALA A 87 1.10 -13.70 3.80
N GLU A 88 1.66 -13.69 2.59
CA GLU A 88 3.10 -13.55 2.39
C GLU A 88 3.56 -12.10 2.60
N ASP A 89 2.77 -11.11 2.19
CA ASP A 89 3.08 -9.71 2.48
C ASP A 89 3.09 -9.43 3.98
N ILE A 90 2.11 -10.00 4.72
CA ILE A 90 2.07 -9.92 6.18
C ILE A 90 3.30 -10.58 6.79
N ARG A 91 3.73 -11.74 6.25
CA ARG A 91 4.96 -12.40 6.70
C ARG A 91 6.19 -11.55 6.45
N CYS A 92 6.26 -10.84 5.33
CA CYS A 92 7.35 -9.92 5.03
C CYS A 92 7.39 -8.72 5.99
N MET A 93 6.22 -8.23 6.43
CA MET A 93 6.13 -7.07 7.35
C MET A 93 6.36 -7.43 8.81
N VAL A 94 5.82 -8.57 9.27
CA VAL A 94 5.78 -8.94 10.70
C VAL A 94 6.73 -10.10 11.03
N GLY A 95 7.25 -10.81 10.01
CA GLY A 95 8.18 -11.93 10.17
C GLY A 95 7.53 -13.31 10.32
N PHE A 96 6.21 -13.39 10.48
CA PHE A 96 5.48 -14.66 10.59
C PHE A 96 4.21 -14.70 9.74
N ARG A 97 3.82 -15.89 9.29
CA ARG A 97 2.61 -16.07 8.48
C ARG A 97 1.37 -16.06 9.38
N PRO A 98 0.29 -15.33 9.03
CA PRO A 98 -0.91 -15.28 9.85
C PRO A 98 -1.53 -16.68 10.01
N PRO A 99 -2.06 -17.02 11.20
CA PRO A 99 -2.64 -18.34 11.46
C PRO A 99 -3.94 -18.55 10.66
N PHE A 100 -4.31 -19.82 10.46
CA PHE A 100 -5.44 -20.22 9.61
C PHE A 100 -6.79 -19.57 9.99
N TYR A 101 -6.99 -19.20 11.26
CA TYR A 101 -8.19 -18.49 11.69
C TYR A 101 -8.44 -17.17 10.94
N PHE A 102 -7.37 -16.44 10.57
CA PHE A 102 -7.50 -15.24 9.75
C PHE A 102 -7.91 -15.54 8.30
N LYS A 103 -7.51 -16.71 7.77
CA LYS A 103 -7.96 -17.18 6.45
C LYS A 103 -9.46 -17.39 6.42
N LEU A 104 -9.99 -18.06 7.44
CA LEU A 104 -11.43 -18.29 7.56
C LEU A 104 -12.20 -16.98 7.83
N CYS A 105 -11.63 -16.11 8.66
CA CYS A 105 -12.20 -14.81 8.99
C CYS A 105 -12.43 -13.96 7.74
N TRP A 106 -11.37 -13.72 6.96
CA TRP A 106 -11.46 -12.87 5.76
C TRP A 106 -12.11 -13.56 4.56
N GLY A 107 -11.92 -14.87 4.41
CA GLY A 107 -12.45 -15.61 3.26
C GLY A 107 -13.95 -15.94 3.37
N PHE A 108 -14.48 -16.12 4.57
CA PHE A 108 -15.85 -16.59 4.75
C PHE A 108 -16.65 -15.79 5.77
N ILE A 109 -16.10 -15.52 6.96
CA ILE A 109 -16.87 -14.90 8.04
C ILE A 109 -17.23 -13.45 7.70
N SER A 110 -16.25 -12.63 7.31
CA SER A 110 -16.45 -11.22 6.94
C SER A 110 -17.44 -11.02 5.78
N PRO A 111 -17.33 -11.72 4.63
CA PRO A 111 -18.30 -11.54 3.55
C PRO A 111 -19.71 -12.01 3.94
N VAL A 112 -19.84 -13.10 4.70
CA VAL A 112 -21.15 -13.58 5.20
C VAL A 112 -21.77 -12.56 6.16
N LEU A 113 -20.99 -11.99 7.08
CA LEU A 113 -21.47 -10.95 7.99
C LEU A 113 -21.90 -9.69 7.24
N LEU A 114 -21.13 -9.22 6.26
CA LEU A 114 -21.51 -8.05 5.45
C LEU A 114 -22.81 -8.30 4.69
N VAL A 115 -22.95 -9.45 4.03
CA VAL A 115 -24.21 -9.81 3.34
C VAL A 115 -25.37 -9.89 4.32
N GLY A 116 -25.16 -10.48 5.50
CA GLY A 116 -26.18 -10.56 6.56
C GLY A 116 -26.65 -9.17 7.01
N VAL A 117 -25.71 -8.24 7.23
CA VAL A 117 -26.06 -6.86 7.63
C VAL A 117 -26.78 -6.12 6.50
N ILE A 118 -26.38 -6.32 5.23
CA ILE A 118 -27.07 -5.73 4.07
C ILE A 118 -28.53 -6.22 4.00
N VAL A 119 -28.78 -7.52 4.16
CA VAL A 119 -30.13 -8.08 4.15
C VAL A 119 -30.96 -7.55 5.32
N PHE A 120 -30.37 -7.47 6.51
CA PHE A 120 -31.03 -6.92 7.69
C PHE A 120 -31.39 -5.44 7.53
N LYS A 121 -30.49 -4.64 6.93
CA LYS A 121 -30.73 -3.24 6.58
C LYS A 121 -31.84 -3.10 5.55
N ALA A 122 -31.84 -3.94 4.51
CA ALA A 122 -32.90 -3.95 3.50
C ALA A 122 -34.27 -4.28 4.10
N TYR A 123 -34.32 -5.21 5.06
CA TYR A 123 -35.56 -5.56 5.76
C TYR A 123 -36.09 -4.42 6.63
N GLN A 124 -35.22 -3.64 7.26
CA GLN A 124 -35.60 -2.50 8.11
C GLN A 124 -35.73 -1.18 7.36
N HIS A 125 -35.56 -1.18 6.03
CA HIS A 125 -35.62 0.05 5.27
C HIS A 125 -37.06 0.57 5.22
N THR A 126 -37.31 1.66 5.95
CA THR A 126 -38.56 2.41 5.88
C THR A 126 -38.39 3.57 4.89
N PRO A 127 -39.24 3.67 3.85
CA PRO A 127 -39.16 4.77 2.90
C PRO A 127 -39.44 6.11 3.60
N GLN A 128 -38.78 7.17 3.17
CA GLN A 128 -39.01 8.51 3.69
C GLN A 128 -40.39 9.02 3.25
N GLU A 129 -41.13 9.65 4.17
CA GLU A 129 -42.47 10.17 3.88
C GLU A 129 -42.46 11.37 2.91
N VAL A 130 -41.33 12.08 2.83
CA VAL A 130 -41.19 13.28 1.99
C VAL A 130 -40.37 12.99 0.73
N PRO A 131 -40.90 13.27 -0.49
CA PRO A 131 -40.25 12.89 -1.75
C PRO A 131 -38.87 13.53 -1.98
N TRP A 132 -38.66 14.75 -1.49
CA TRP A 132 -37.37 15.44 -1.66
C TRP A 132 -36.27 14.84 -0.78
N ALA A 133 -36.61 14.32 0.41
CA ALA A 133 -35.62 13.66 1.27
C ALA A 133 -35.26 12.29 0.72
N ASP A 134 -36.23 11.55 0.14
CA ASP A 134 -35.95 10.29 -0.54
C ASP A 134 -34.99 10.48 -1.72
N LEU A 135 -35.21 11.52 -2.53
CA LEU A 135 -34.27 11.87 -3.61
C LEU A 135 -32.86 12.16 -3.08
N ILE A 136 -32.73 13.00 -2.04
CA ILE A 136 -31.42 13.33 -1.45
C ILE A 136 -30.76 12.06 -0.87
N TYR A 137 -31.53 11.19 -0.22
CA TYR A 137 -31.05 9.93 0.33
C TYR A 137 -30.44 9.04 -0.75
N TRP A 138 -31.18 8.77 -1.84
CA TRP A 138 -30.69 7.92 -2.92
C TRP A 138 -29.52 8.56 -3.69
N LEU A 139 -29.47 9.89 -3.80
CA LEU A 139 -28.32 10.58 -4.38
C LEU A 139 -27.07 10.46 -3.49
N ALA A 140 -27.22 10.63 -2.18
CA ALA A 140 -26.13 10.45 -1.21
C ALA A 140 -25.61 9.01 -1.22
N VAL A 141 -26.51 8.01 -1.22
CA VAL A 141 -26.13 6.59 -1.34
C VAL A 141 -25.49 6.29 -2.69
N GLY A 142 -26.08 6.79 -3.78
CA GLY A 142 -25.69 6.46 -5.14
C GLY A 142 -24.34 7.06 -5.55
N PHE A 143 -23.99 8.24 -5.01
CA PHE A 143 -22.75 8.94 -5.35
C PHE A 143 -21.48 8.10 -5.11
N PRO A 144 -21.16 7.62 -3.90
CA PRO A 144 -19.99 6.79 -3.65
C PRO A 144 -20.07 5.42 -4.33
N VAL A 145 -21.27 4.81 -4.38
CA VAL A 145 -21.48 3.49 -5.00
C VAL A 145 -21.24 3.53 -6.50
N PHE A 146 -21.56 4.64 -7.18
CA PHE A 146 -21.34 4.81 -8.61
C PHE A 146 -19.90 5.22 -8.94
N LEU A 147 -19.23 5.97 -8.06
CA LEU A 147 -17.84 6.41 -8.28
C LEU A 147 -16.87 5.23 -8.40
N VAL A 148 -17.05 4.17 -7.62
CA VAL A 148 -16.17 2.97 -7.64
C VAL A 148 -16.18 2.27 -9.02
N PRO A 149 -17.33 1.80 -9.54
CA PRO A 149 -17.39 1.20 -10.88
C PRO A 149 -17.17 2.23 -11.99
N GLY A 150 -17.58 3.49 -11.79
CA GLY A 150 -17.34 4.58 -12.75
C GLY A 150 -15.85 4.83 -12.96
N TRP A 151 -15.05 4.85 -11.89
CA TRP A 151 -13.60 4.95 -11.97
C TRP A 151 -12.98 3.74 -12.64
N TRP A 152 -13.40 2.52 -12.28
CA TRP A 152 -12.93 1.30 -12.92
C TRP A 152 -13.24 1.28 -14.43
N PHE A 153 -14.44 1.69 -14.82
CA PHE A 153 -14.85 1.80 -16.23
C PHE A 153 -14.06 2.89 -16.95
N TYR A 154 -13.95 4.08 -16.37
CA TYR A 154 -13.13 5.17 -16.92
C TYR A 154 -11.68 4.74 -17.13
N TYR A 155 -11.09 4.07 -16.13
CA TYR A 155 -9.74 3.54 -16.19
C TYR A 155 -9.59 2.49 -17.29
N THR A 156 -10.54 1.54 -17.41
CA THR A 156 -10.48 0.48 -18.42
C THR A 156 -10.72 1.00 -19.84
N CYS A 157 -11.62 1.97 -20.04
CA CYS A 157 -11.83 2.62 -21.33
C CYS A 157 -10.63 3.45 -21.77
N THR A 158 -10.02 4.18 -20.84
CA THR A 158 -8.85 5.04 -21.12
C THR A 158 -7.58 4.20 -21.30
N ASN A 159 -7.42 3.10 -20.56
CA ASN A 159 -6.24 2.23 -20.58
C ASN A 159 -6.50 0.88 -21.27
N SER A 160 -7.36 0.84 -22.29
CA SER A 160 -7.75 -0.37 -23.04
C SER A 160 -6.61 -1.18 -23.67
N LYS A 161 -5.37 -0.67 -23.65
CA LYS A 161 -4.16 -1.34 -24.11
C LYS A 161 -3.39 -2.12 -23.03
N MET A 162 -3.83 -2.10 -21.77
CA MET A 162 -3.06 -2.66 -20.63
C MET A 162 -3.71 -3.87 -19.93
N THR A 163 -4.55 -4.65 -20.62
CA THR A 163 -5.07 -5.92 -20.05
C THR A 163 -3.96 -6.95 -19.80
N ALA A 164 -2.72 -6.67 -20.22
CA ALA A 164 -1.52 -7.45 -19.89
C ALA A 164 -0.65 -6.78 -18.81
N TYR A 165 -1.20 -5.95 -17.91
CA TYR A 165 -0.47 -5.51 -16.73
C TYR A 165 -0.34 -6.68 -15.76
N THR A 166 0.66 -7.55 -15.98
CA THR A 166 1.23 -8.33 -14.90
C THR A 166 1.68 -7.33 -13.84
N PRO A 167 1.13 -7.40 -12.63
CA PRO A 167 1.48 -6.40 -11.64
C PRO A 167 2.97 -6.53 -11.30
N ALA A 168 3.69 -5.42 -11.24
CA ALA A 168 5.14 -5.41 -11.01
C ALA A 168 5.57 -6.14 -9.72
N TRP A 169 4.66 -6.33 -8.76
CA TRP A 169 4.90 -7.15 -7.57
C TRP A 169 5.01 -8.65 -7.87
N ARG A 170 4.44 -9.14 -8.99
CA ARG A 170 4.54 -10.53 -9.43
C ARG A 170 5.93 -10.83 -9.98
N ASP A 171 6.45 -9.94 -10.83
CA ASP A 171 7.81 -10.08 -11.38
C ASP A 171 8.88 -9.99 -10.31
N ARG A 172 8.70 -9.08 -9.34
CA ARG A 172 9.64 -8.95 -8.21
C ARG A 172 9.73 -10.24 -7.39
N ARG A 173 8.61 -10.95 -7.21
CA ARG A 173 8.60 -12.24 -6.49
C ARG A 173 9.29 -13.37 -7.25
N LEU A 174 9.11 -13.44 -8.57
CA LEU A 174 9.88 -14.37 -9.40
C LEU A 174 11.37 -14.11 -9.27
N THR A 175 11.80 -12.83 -9.31
CA THR A 175 13.23 -12.49 -9.13
C THR A 175 13.77 -12.80 -7.74
N SER A 176 12.96 -12.68 -6.68
CA SER A 176 13.38 -13.03 -5.31
C SER A 176 13.50 -14.54 -5.11
N GLN A 177 12.59 -15.32 -5.70
CA GLN A 177 12.61 -16.78 -5.61
C GLN A 177 13.74 -17.39 -6.44
N ASP A 178 14.04 -16.80 -7.60
CA ASP A 178 15.16 -17.17 -8.45
C ASP A 178 16.51 -16.83 -7.79
N LYS A 179 16.63 -15.66 -7.15
CA LYS A 179 17.81 -15.31 -6.34
C LYS A 179 18.04 -16.28 -5.19
N SER A 180 17.00 -16.57 -4.39
CA SER A 180 17.10 -17.55 -3.30
C SER A 180 17.59 -18.91 -3.80
N SER A 181 17.04 -19.40 -4.91
CA SER A 181 17.42 -20.70 -5.49
C SER A 181 18.87 -20.69 -6.04
N THR A 182 19.32 -19.57 -6.59
CA THR A 182 20.70 -19.42 -7.11
C THR A 182 21.72 -19.36 -5.98
N ASP A 183 21.40 -18.63 -4.90
CA ASP A 183 22.25 -18.52 -3.71
C ASP A 183 22.42 -19.89 -3.04
N ASP A 184 21.36 -20.70 -2.99
CA ASP A 184 21.39 -22.09 -2.48
C ASP A 184 22.34 -22.98 -3.29
N ILE A 185 22.33 -22.88 -4.63
CA ILE A 185 23.20 -23.65 -5.52
C ILE A 185 24.67 -23.19 -5.41
N GLU A 186 24.91 -21.89 -5.29
CA GLU A 186 26.27 -21.35 -5.13
C GLU A 186 26.88 -21.74 -3.77
N MET A 187 26.07 -21.79 -2.71
CA MET A 187 26.47 -22.32 -1.41
C MET A 187 26.84 -23.81 -1.48
N ASP A 188 26.09 -24.63 -2.22
CA ASP A 188 26.41 -26.05 -2.43
C ASP A 188 27.68 -26.27 -3.26
N LEU A 189 27.91 -25.45 -4.29
CA LEU A 189 29.11 -25.51 -5.12
C LEU A 189 30.36 -25.04 -4.37
N THR A 190 30.25 -24.01 -3.54
CA THR A 190 31.37 -23.55 -2.69
C THR A 190 31.64 -24.53 -1.54
N SER A 191 30.62 -25.24 -1.05
CA SER A 191 30.76 -26.34 -0.09
C SER A 191 31.47 -27.55 -0.70
N ASN A 192 31.01 -28.05 -1.86
CA ASN A 192 31.62 -29.17 -2.58
C ASN A 192 32.98 -28.83 -3.21
N GLY A 193 33.17 -27.59 -3.67
CA GLY A 193 34.44 -27.11 -4.23
C GLY A 193 35.55 -26.94 -3.20
N LYS A 194 35.21 -26.63 -1.94
CA LYS A 194 36.18 -26.69 -0.82
C LYS A 194 36.53 -28.11 -0.40
N THR A 195 35.65 -29.09 -0.63
CA THR A 195 35.95 -30.50 -0.36
C THR A 195 36.88 -31.13 -1.41
N GLN A 196 36.98 -30.53 -2.61
CA GLN A 196 37.91 -30.97 -3.67
C GLN A 196 39.26 -30.24 -3.67
N MET A 197 39.53 -29.31 -2.74
CA MET A 197 40.83 -28.65 -2.59
C MET A 197 41.75 -29.31 -1.54
N PHE A 198 41.37 -30.46 -0.99
CA PHE A 198 42.26 -31.29 -0.17
C PHE A 198 42.36 -32.68 -0.82
N ASP A 199 43.58 -33.07 -1.18
CA ASP A 199 44.00 -34.28 -1.91
C ASP A 199 43.68 -34.35 -3.42
N ASP A 200 44.62 -33.88 -4.25
CA ASP A 200 45.70 -34.74 -4.76
C ASP A 200 46.48 -34.00 -5.87
N SER A 201 47.78 -33.82 -5.65
CA SER A 201 48.75 -33.49 -6.71
C SER A 201 49.57 -34.73 -6.98
N PRO A 202 49.69 -35.19 -8.24
CA PRO A 202 51.03 -35.37 -8.76
C PRO A 202 51.19 -34.88 -10.21
N ASP A 203 52.19 -34.02 -10.35
CA ASP A 203 53.17 -33.79 -11.42
C ASP A 203 53.10 -34.64 -12.71
N PHE A 204 53.01 -33.98 -13.87
CA PHE A 204 53.62 -34.38 -15.15
C PHE A 204 53.61 -33.19 -16.16
N GLY A 205 54.78 -32.66 -16.54
CA GLY A 205 54.93 -31.67 -17.63
C GLY A 205 55.02 -32.33 -19.05
N PRO A 206 55.52 -31.65 -20.10
CA PRO A 206 55.37 -30.24 -20.50
C PRO A 206 54.94 -30.03 -21.99
N LYS A 207 54.50 -28.79 -22.31
CA LYS A 207 54.41 -28.08 -23.63
C LYS A 207 53.42 -28.57 -24.72
N LEU A 208 52.47 -27.69 -25.11
CA LEU A 208 52.49 -27.02 -26.43
C LEU A 208 51.57 -25.78 -26.48
N THR A 209 52.06 -24.80 -27.24
CA THR A 209 51.57 -23.43 -27.46
C THR A 209 50.32 -23.35 -28.34
N THR A 210 49.44 -22.36 -28.12
CA THR A 210 49.09 -21.28 -29.08
C THR A 210 48.05 -20.31 -28.47
N ASP A 211 48.47 -19.06 -28.33
CA ASP A 211 47.69 -17.83 -28.06
C ASP A 211 46.71 -17.47 -29.22
N PRO A 212 45.79 -16.46 -29.12
CA PRO A 212 45.85 -15.30 -28.23
C PRO A 212 44.56 -14.80 -27.55
N VAL A 213 44.79 -14.21 -26.36
CA VAL A 213 44.39 -12.86 -25.93
C VAL A 213 43.03 -12.34 -26.41
N ILE A 214 42.05 -12.35 -25.49
CA ILE A 214 41.15 -11.22 -25.30
C ILE A 214 41.29 -10.80 -23.83
N GLU A 215 42.10 -9.78 -23.61
CA GLU A 215 42.23 -9.07 -22.35
C GLU A 215 41.25 -7.90 -22.35
N VAL A 216 40.27 -7.90 -21.44
CA VAL A 216 39.63 -6.66 -20.96
C VAL A 216 39.52 -6.75 -19.44
N THR A 217 40.59 -6.28 -18.81
CA THR A 217 40.69 -5.55 -17.54
C THR A 217 39.58 -5.67 -16.48
N PRO A 218 39.93 -6.05 -15.24
CA PRO A 218 39.11 -5.79 -14.06
C PRO A 218 39.45 -4.41 -13.50
N SER A 219 38.48 -3.52 -13.39
CA SER A 219 38.56 -2.29 -12.58
C SER A 219 37.17 -1.69 -12.48
N MET A 220 36.55 -1.77 -11.30
CA MET A 220 36.36 -0.59 -10.46
C MET A 220 35.51 -0.98 -9.24
N GLU A 221 36.23 -1.12 -8.14
CA GLU A 221 35.80 -1.12 -6.76
C GLU A 221 34.66 -0.11 -6.49
N VAL A 222 33.47 -0.58 -6.16
CA VAL A 222 32.45 0.22 -5.46
C VAL A 222 32.44 -0.23 -4.01
N ARG A 223 33.28 0.47 -3.25
CA ARG A 223 33.40 0.44 -1.81
C ARG A 223 32.06 0.86 -1.17
N MET A 224 31.34 -0.07 -0.54
CA MET A 224 30.35 0.29 0.47
C MET A 224 31.10 0.69 1.76
N PRO A 225 30.86 1.86 2.37
CA PRO A 225 31.39 2.16 3.68
C PRO A 225 30.64 1.31 4.73
N ALA A 226 31.40 0.46 5.42
CA ALA A 226 30.98 -0.21 6.63
C ALA A 226 30.69 0.81 7.73
N GLU A 227 29.52 0.72 8.35
CA GLU A 227 29.26 1.33 9.66
C GLU A 227 30.08 0.57 10.71
N GLY A 228 31.24 1.15 11.06
CA GLY A 228 32.03 0.76 12.21
C GLY A 228 31.84 1.79 13.31
N HIS A 229 31.34 1.33 14.45
CA HIS A 229 31.30 2.06 15.71
C HIS A 229 32.68 2.67 16.06
N THR A 230 32.73 3.99 16.23
CA THR A 230 33.75 4.66 17.05
C THR A 230 33.06 5.70 17.92
N ASN A 231 32.90 5.36 19.20
CA ASN A 231 32.82 6.33 20.27
C ASN A 231 34.16 7.07 20.31
N GLU A 232 34.15 8.40 20.20
CA GLU A 232 35.02 9.34 20.93
C GLU A 232 34.86 10.78 20.36
N GLY A 233 34.50 11.72 21.24
CA GLY A 233 34.90 13.13 21.12
C GLY A 233 33.99 14.08 20.35
N PHE A 234 32.83 14.43 20.91
CA PHE A 234 32.13 15.68 20.56
C PHE A 234 31.58 16.41 21.80
N ASP A 235 32.46 16.61 22.78
CA ASP A 235 32.35 17.65 23.80
C ASP A 235 33.34 18.76 23.44
N ARG A 236 32.96 19.66 22.51
CA ARG A 236 33.63 20.99 22.34
C ARG A 236 32.94 21.98 21.39
N GLU A 237 31.62 22.05 21.35
CA GLU A 237 30.88 23.13 20.66
C GLU A 237 29.96 23.96 21.59
N GLY A 238 30.15 23.82 22.91
CA GLY A 238 29.41 24.59 23.92
C GLY A 238 30.11 25.85 24.46
N GLU A 239 31.37 26.11 24.10
CA GLU A 239 32.16 27.22 24.68
C GLU A 239 32.37 28.44 23.77
N ASP A 240 32.08 28.36 22.46
CA ASP A 240 32.32 29.49 21.53
C ASP A 240 31.16 30.49 21.41
N ILE A 241 30.07 30.31 22.16
CA ILE A 241 28.92 31.24 22.15
C ILE A 241 28.98 32.25 23.31
N GLN A 242 29.91 32.10 24.27
CA GLN A 242 30.06 33.02 25.41
C GLN A 242 31.11 34.14 25.24
N LEU A 243 31.73 34.28 24.06
CA LEU A 243 32.71 35.35 23.79
C LEU A 243 32.23 36.42 22.78
N ARG A 244 30.92 36.46 22.47
CA ARG A 244 30.31 37.52 21.65
C ARG A 244 28.94 38.00 22.16
N MET A 245 28.77 38.14 23.47
CA MET A 245 27.77 39.03 24.07
C MET A 245 28.19 39.49 25.46
#